data_AF-A0A3S4X3S5-F1
#
_entry.id   AF-A0A3S4X3S5-F1
#
_cell.length_a   1.000
_cell.length_b   1.000
_cell.length_c   1.000
_cell.angle_alpha   90.00
_cell.angle_beta   90.00
_cell.angle_gamma   90.00
#
_symmetry.space_group_name_H-M   'P 1'
#
loop_
_entity.id
_entity.type
_entity.pdbx_description
1 polymer ?
#
loop_
_entity_poly.entity_id
_entity_poly.type
_entity_poly.pdbx_seq_one_letter_code
_entity_poly.pdbx_strand_id
1 'polypeptide(L)' 'MIISIFVLLYAILMISVGINEIYFTSTGESAFFISLLLTFFGALMLLGLIWCLVGRRPNSKK' A
#
# COMPACT_ATOMS: atom_id res chain seq x y z
N MET A 1 -10.49 -11.90 -2.53
CA MET A 1 -9.13 -11.76 -1.97
C MET A 1 -8.21 -11.04 -2.95
N ILE A 2 -7.92 -11.62 -4.12
CA ILE A 2 -6.98 -11.03 -5.10
C ILE A 2 -7.44 -9.65 -5.61
N ILE A 3 -8.71 -9.51 -6.01
CA ILE A 3 -9.27 -8.21 -6.46
C ILE A 3 -9.21 -7.15 -5.36
N SER A 4 -9.51 -7.52 -4.11
CA SER A 4 -9.44 -6.60 -2.95
C SER A 4 -8.01 -6.12 -2.68
N ILE A 5 -7.01 -6.98 -2.90
CA ILE A 5 -5.58 -6.62 -2.77
C ILE A 5 -5.19 -5.60 -3.84
N PHE A 6 -5.63 -5.79 -5.09
CA PHE A 6 -5.37 -4.83 -6.17
C PHE A 6 -6.03 -3.48 -5.92
N VAL A 7 -7.27 -3.46 -5.42
CA VAL A 7 -7.97 -2.22 -5.05
C VAL A 7 -7.24 -1.50 -3.91
N LEU A 8 -6.78 -2.22 -2.89
CA LEU A 8 -6.02 -1.62 -1.79
C LEU A 8 -4.66 -1.07 -2.25
N LEU A 9 -3.97 -1.81 -3.11
CA LEU A 9 -2.71 -1.37 -3.72
C LEU A 9 -2.90 -0.10 -4.54
N TYR A 10 -3.97 -0.05 -5.35
CA TYR A 10 -4.34 1.13 -6.11
C TYR A 10 -4.65 2.33 -5.19
N ALA A 11 -5.38 2.12 -4.10
CA ALA A 11 -5.66 3.18 -3.13
C ALA A 11 -4.38 3.75 -2.50
N ILE A 12 -3.42 2.89 -2.13
CA ILE A 12 -2.12 3.32 -1.59
C ILE A 12 -1.35 4.15 -2.63
N LEU A 13 -1.36 3.73 -3.90
CA LEU A 13 -0.73 4.49 -4.98
C LEU A 13 -1.38 5.86 -5.17
N MET A 14 -2.71 5.94 -5.16
CA MET A 14 -3.43 7.21 -5.31
C MET A 14 -3.16 8.16 -4.14
N ILE A 15 -3.08 7.65 -2.91
CA ILE A 15 -2.70 8.44 -1.73
C ILE A 15 -1.26 8.95 -1.87
N SER A 16 -0.34 8.08 -2.32
CA SER A 16 1.06 8.44 -2.50
C SER A 16 1.28 9.52 -3.56
N VAL A 17 0.57 9.42 -4.69
CA VAL A 17 0.55 10.45 -5.74
C VAL A 17 -0.06 11.74 -5.23
N GLY A 18 -1.21 11.67 -4.54
CA GLY A 18 -1.88 12.85 -3.99
C GLY A 18 -1.02 13.60 -2.97
N ILE A 19 -0.31 12.90 -2.09
CA ILE A 19 0.62 13.53 -1.14
C ILE A 19 1.78 14.19 -1.88
N ASN A 20 2.34 13.54 -2.90
CA ASN A 20 3.42 14.14 -3.71
C ASN A 20 2.95 15.42 -4.41
N GLU A 21 1.74 15.41 -4.96
CA GLU A 21 1.17 16.53 -5.69
C GLU A 21 0.86 17.71 -4.74
N ILE A 22 0.23 17.45 -3.59
CA ILE A 22 0.00 18.48 -2.56
C ILE A 22 1.31 19.11 -2.10
N TYR A 23 2.34 18.29 -1.89
CA TYR A 23 3.65 18.78 -1.50
C TYR A 23 4.28 19.63 -2.61
N PHE A 24 4.28 19.14 -3.84
CA PHE A 24 4.81 19.85 -5.01
C PHE A 24 4.09 21.19 -5.25
N THR A 25 2.77 21.23 -5.12
CA THR A 25 2.00 22.47 -5.22
C THR A 25 2.37 23.47 -4.11
N SER A 26 2.74 23.00 -2.92
CA SER A 26 3.00 23.86 -1.76
C SER A 26 4.46 24.35 -1.69
N THR A 27 5.43 23.52 -2.11
CA THR A 27 6.87 23.81 -1.96
C THR A 27 7.57 24.05 -3.30
N GLY A 28 6.95 23.67 -4.42
CA GLY A 28 7.59 23.64 -5.74
C GLY A 28 8.58 22.48 -5.94
N GLU A 29 8.82 21.68 -4.90
CA GLU A 29 9.78 20.58 -4.89
C GLU A 29 9.05 19.24 -4.89
N SER A 30 9.58 18.22 -5.57
CA SER A 30 8.92 16.90 -5.59
C SER A 30 9.23 16.12 -4.31
N ALA A 31 8.21 15.63 -3.61
CA ALA A 31 8.36 14.70 -2.48
C ALA A 31 8.48 13.24 -2.94
N PHE A 32 9.20 13.00 -4.06
CA PHE A 32 9.27 11.68 -4.69
C PHE A 32 9.78 10.60 -3.73
N PHE A 33 10.81 10.90 -2.93
CA PHE A 33 11.34 9.94 -1.96
C PHE A 33 10.34 9.59 -0.85
N ILE A 34 9.56 10.55 -0.38
CA ILE A 34 8.55 10.34 0.67
C ILE A 34 7.42 9.46 0.12
N SER A 35 6.96 9.76 -1.10
CA SER A 35 5.93 8.95 -1.78
C SER A 35 6.43 7.54 -2.13
N LEU A 36 7.69 7.39 -2.53
CA LEU A 36 8.31 6.08 -2.75
C LEU A 36 8.33 5.26 -1.45
N LEU A 37 8.78 5.86 -0.35
CA LEU A 37 8.80 5.23 0.98
C LEU A 37 7.40 4.83 1.44
N LEU A 38 6.42 5.71 1.27
CA LEU A 38 5.02 5.44 1.64
C LEU A 38 4.45 4.26 0.86
N THR A 39 4.68 4.22 -0.46
CA THR A 39 4.26 3.11 -1.31
C THR A 39 4.94 1.80 -0.89
N PHE A 40 6.23 1.85 -0.56
CA PHE A 40 7.00 0.68 -0.12
C PHE A 40 6.46 0.11 1.20
N PHE A 41 6.23 0.97 2.21
CA PHE A 41 5.63 0.55 3.47
C PHE A 41 4.20 0.03 3.31
N GLY A 42 3.39 0.67 2.45
CA GLY A 42 2.05 0.20 2.14
C GLY A 42 2.04 -1.19 1.49
N ALA A 43 3.00 -1.46 0.58
CA ALA A 43 3.17 -2.78 -0.02
C ALA A 43 3.63 -3.85 0.99
N LEU A 44 4.55 -3.51 1.90
CA LEU A 44 4.97 -4.40 2.99
C LEU A 44 3.82 -4.73 3.94
N MET A 45 2.99 -3.75 4.30
CA MET A 45 1.81 -3.95 5.13
C MET A 45 0.79 -4.87 4.43
N LEU A 46 0.59 -4.70 3.12
CA LEU A 46 -0.21 -5.60 2.30
C LEU A 46 0.33 -7.03 2.33
N LEU A 47 1.64 -7.21 2.16
CA LEU A 47 2.29 -8.52 2.21
C LEU A 47 2.11 -9.18 3.58
N GLY A 48 2.27 -8.43 4.66
CA GLY A 48 2.02 -8.89 6.03
C GLY A 48 0.57 -9.33 6.26
N LEU A 49 -0.40 -8.56 5.74
CA LEU A 49 -1.82 -8.92 5.80
C LEU A 49 -2.12 -10.20 5.01
N ILE A 50 -1.56 -10.34 3.81
CA ILE A 50 -1.70 -11.57 3.00
C ILE A 50 -1.09 -12.75 3.74
N TRP A 51 0.10 -12.60 4.31
CA TRP A 51 0.76 -13.65 5.10
C TRP A 51 -0.08 -14.07 6.31
N CYS A 52 -0.63 -13.10 7.05
CA CYS A 52 -1.50 -13.38 8.19
C CYS A 52 -2.77 -14.13 7.78
N LEU A 53 -3.41 -13.72 6.68
CA LEU A 53 -4.62 -14.37 6.15
C LEU A 53 -4.34 -15.77 5.60
N VAL A 54 -3.22 -15.96 4.91
CA VAL A 54 -2.79 -17.27 4.39
C VAL A 54 -2.43 -18.21 5.52
N GLY A 55 -1.68 -17.74 6.52
CA GLY A 55 -1.30 -18.51 7.72
C GLY A 55 -2.48 -18.85 8.64
N ARG A 56 -3.58 -18.09 8.56
CA ARG A 56 -4.83 -18.36 9.30
C ARG A 56 -5.79 -19.31 8.60
N ARG A 57 -5.44 -19.96 7.47
CA ARG A 57 -6.29 -21.05 6.96
C ARG A 57 -6.43 -22.10 8.06
N PRO A 58 -7.64 -22.32 8.63
CA PRO A 58 -7.80 -23.38 9.59
C PRO A 58 -7.51 -24.68 8.85
N ASN A 59 -6.65 -25.49 9.45
CA ASN A 59 -6.47 -26.88 9.12
C ASN A 59 -7.80 -27.60 9.40
N SER A 60 -8.81 -27.39 8.57
CA SER A 60 -10.07 -28.12 8.60
C SER A 60 -9.81 -29.47 7.91
N LYS A 61 -9.06 -30.30 8.63
CA LYS A 61 -9.06 -31.75 8.47
C LYS A 61 -9.37 -32.32 9.85
N LYS A 62 -10.65 -32.38 10.16
CA LYS A 62 -11.20 -33.38 11.06
C LYS A 62 -12.19 -34.18 10.24
#